data_AF-H9BBX9-F1
#
_entry.id   AF-H9BBX9-F1
#
_cell.length_a   1.000
_cell.length_b   1.000
_cell.length_c   1.000
_cell.angle_alpha   90.00
_cell.angle_beta   90.00
_cell.angle_gamma   90.00
#
_symmetry.space_group_name_H-M   'P 1'
#
loop_
_entity.id
_entity.type
_entity.pdbx_description
1 polymer ?
#
loop_
_entity_poly.entity_id
_entity_poly.type
_entity_poly.pdbx_seq_one_letter_code
_entity_poly.pdbx_strand_id
1 'polypeptide(L)'
;MDLLAATSAVAVSSYALLSTIYKSAQALYAQRANAPSLRNDPGQSALALPSVDIIVPCFNEKPDTLAQCLDSLARQDYEGELRVYVVDDGSANRDVVGPVHKIYANDARFSIILLARNVGKRKAQIAAIRGSSGDLVLNVDSDTILAADVVTKLAAKMRDPDIGAAMGQLVASNRNDTWLTSLIDMEYWLACNEERAAQAR
;
A
#
# COMPACT_ATOMS: atom_id res chain seq x y z
N MET A 1 -15.60 17.27 -46.98
CA MET A 1 -14.96 16.95 -45.69
C MET A 1 -13.50 17.29 -45.82
N ASP A 2 -12.98 18.12 -44.91
CA ASP A 2 -11.58 18.54 -44.90
C ASP A 2 -10.66 17.35 -44.57
N LEU A 3 -9.53 17.21 -45.27
CA LEU A 3 -8.62 16.06 -45.14
C LEU A 3 -8.09 15.93 -43.70
N LEU A 4 -7.86 17.07 -43.04
CA LEU A 4 -7.45 17.17 -41.63
C LEU A 4 -8.54 16.66 -40.67
N ALA A 5 -9.82 16.89 -40.99
CA ALA A 5 -10.92 16.40 -40.17
C ALA A 5 -11.06 14.87 -40.30
N ALA A 6 -10.88 14.33 -41.51
CA ALA A 6 -10.92 12.88 -41.75
C ALA A 6 -9.77 12.14 -41.05
N THR A 7 -8.53 12.65 -41.14
CA THR A 7 -7.38 12.04 -40.46
C THR A 7 -7.50 12.10 -38.94
N SER A 8 -8.00 13.23 -38.40
CA SER A 8 -8.26 13.39 -36.97
C SER A 8 -9.34 12.41 -36.49
N ALA A 9 -10.43 12.25 -37.24
CA ALA A 9 -11.50 11.32 -36.88
C ALA A 9 -11.02 9.86 -36.88
N VAL A 10 -10.22 9.46 -37.87
CA VAL A 10 -9.62 8.10 -37.92
C VAL A 10 -8.67 7.87 -36.76
N ALA A 11 -7.82 8.85 -36.42
CA ALA A 11 -6.89 8.74 -35.31
C ALA A 11 -7.62 8.60 -33.96
N VAL A 12 -8.61 9.47 -33.70
CA VAL A 12 -9.42 9.43 -32.47
C VAL A 12 -10.19 8.12 -32.36
N SER A 13 -10.82 7.67 -33.46
CA SER A 13 -11.59 6.43 -33.47
C SER A 13 -10.69 5.20 -33.28
N SER A 14 -9.51 5.18 -33.89
CA SER A 14 -8.53 4.10 -33.73
C SER A 14 -8.00 4.04 -32.29
N TYR A 15 -7.68 5.20 -31.70
CA TYR A 15 -7.28 5.27 -30.29
C TYR A 15 -8.38 4.79 -29.36
N ALA A 16 -9.62 5.24 -29.58
CA ALA A 16 -10.78 4.82 -28.79
C ALA A 16 -11.01 3.30 -28.88
N LEU A 17 -10.91 2.72 -30.08
CA LEU A 17 -11.04 1.28 -30.28
C LEU A 17 -9.93 0.50 -29.57
N LEU A 18 -8.66 0.89 -29.76
CA LEU A 18 -7.52 0.23 -29.12
C LEU A 18 -7.58 0.34 -27.60
N SER A 19 -7.93 1.51 -27.07
CA SER A 19 -8.10 1.74 -25.64
C SER A 19 -9.25 0.89 -25.06
N THR A 20 -10.37 0.79 -25.78
CA THR A 20 -11.51 -0.04 -25.39
C THR A 20 -11.13 -1.52 -25.35
N ILE A 21 -10.43 -2.02 -26.37
CA ILE A 21 -9.94 -3.42 -26.42
C ILE A 21 -8.99 -3.67 -25.25
N TYR A 22 -8.04 -2.77 -25.03
CA TYR A 22 -7.04 -2.88 -23.95
C TYR A 22 -7.70 -2.91 -22.57
N LYS A 23 -8.59 -1.96 -22.27
CA LYS A 23 -9.30 -1.90 -20.98
C LYS A 23 -10.25 -3.08 -20.79
N SER A 24 -10.92 -3.54 -21.85
CA SER A 24 -11.77 -4.75 -21.78
C SER A 24 -10.95 -5.99 -21.45
N ALA A 25 -9.76 -6.13 -22.05
CA ALA A 25 -8.84 -7.21 -21.72
C ALA A 25 -8.40 -7.12 -20.25
N GLN A 26 -7.98 -5.94 -19.78
CA GLN A 26 -7.61 -5.72 -18.37
C GLN A 26 -8.74 -6.12 -17.41
N ALA A 27 -9.98 -5.65 -17.66
CA ALA A 27 -11.13 -6.00 -16.84
C ALA A 27 -11.38 -7.52 -16.77
N LEU A 28 -11.26 -8.23 -17.90
CA LEU A 28 -11.39 -9.70 -17.96
C LEU A 28 -10.28 -10.41 -17.17
N TYR A 29 -9.03 -9.95 -17.25
CA TYR A 29 -7.93 -10.53 -16.48
C TYR A 29 -8.05 -10.23 -14.98
N ALA A 30 -8.46 -9.01 -14.61
CA ALA A 30 -8.68 -8.61 -13.22
C ALA A 30 -9.78 -9.46 -12.54
N GLN A 31 -10.88 -9.76 -13.25
CA GLN A 31 -11.93 -10.66 -12.75
C GLN A 31 -11.39 -12.06 -12.41
N ARG A 32 -10.43 -12.58 -13.19
CA ARG A 32 -9.80 -13.88 -12.93
C ARG A 32 -8.84 -13.84 -11.74
N ALA A 33 -8.16 -12.72 -11.50
CA ALA A 33 -7.31 -12.54 -10.32
C ALA A 33 -8.13 -12.51 -9.01
N ASN A 34 -9.34 -11.98 -9.07
CA ASN A 34 -10.28 -11.92 -7.94
C ASN A 34 -11.06 -13.23 -7.70
N ALA A 35 -10.84 -14.28 -8.50
CA ALA A 35 -11.43 -15.57 -8.24
C ALA A 35 -10.94 -16.10 -6.87
N PRO A 36 -11.83 -16.57 -5.98
CA PRO A 36 -11.44 -17.07 -4.67
C PRO A 36 -10.41 -18.19 -4.82
N SER A 37 -9.30 -18.11 -4.06
CA SER A 37 -8.37 -19.23 -3.96
C SER A 37 -9.12 -20.39 -3.29
N LEU A 38 -9.44 -21.41 -4.07
CA LEU A 38 -10.19 -22.59 -3.62
C LEU A 38 -9.39 -23.49 -2.64
N ARG A 39 -8.17 -23.07 -2.26
CA ARG A 39 -7.30 -23.81 -1.35
C ARG A 39 -7.45 -23.29 0.07
N ASN A 40 -8.60 -23.56 0.68
CA ASN A 40 -8.66 -23.67 2.13
C ASN A 40 -8.15 -25.06 2.50
N ASP A 41 -6.84 -25.22 2.63
CA ASP A 41 -6.29 -26.46 3.18
C ASP A 41 -6.56 -26.46 4.70
N PRO A 42 -7.40 -27.38 5.22
CA PRO A 42 -7.72 -27.45 6.64
C PRO A 42 -6.46 -27.58 7.53
N GLY A 43 -5.37 -28.13 6.97
CA GLY A 43 -4.09 -28.28 7.66
C GLY A 43 -3.38 -26.95 7.97
N GLN A 44 -3.68 -25.87 7.26
CA GLN A 44 -3.08 -24.58 7.55
C GLN A 44 -3.67 -23.93 8.81
N SER A 45 -4.95 -24.18 9.15
CA SER A 45 -5.64 -23.53 10.29
C SER A 45 -4.97 -23.76 11.66
N ALA A 46 -4.07 -24.74 11.76
CA ALA A 46 -3.31 -25.07 12.96
C ALA A 46 -1.89 -24.46 13.00
N LEU A 47 -1.43 -23.80 11.92
CA LEU A 47 -0.14 -23.13 11.87
C LEU A 47 -0.21 -21.77 12.58
N ALA A 48 0.86 -21.41 13.29
CA ALA A 48 1.01 -20.10 13.90
C ALA A 48 0.84 -18.99 12.84
N LEU A 49 0.24 -17.86 13.24
CA LEU A 49 0.10 -16.70 12.37
C LEU A 49 1.49 -16.16 12.01
N PRO A 50 1.74 -15.79 10.74
CA PRO A 50 3.05 -15.29 10.32
C PRO A 50 3.39 -13.99 11.04
N SER A 51 4.64 -13.81 11.45
CA SER A 51 5.11 -12.53 11.97
C SER A 51 5.13 -11.47 10.85
N VAL A 52 4.75 -10.23 11.17
CA VAL A 52 4.65 -9.13 10.20
C VAL A 52 5.51 -7.95 10.65
N ASP A 53 6.46 -7.57 9.80
CA ASP A 53 7.28 -6.38 9.97
C ASP A 53 6.72 -5.25 9.10
N ILE A 54 6.13 -4.23 9.73
CA ILE A 54 5.61 -3.03 9.07
C ILE A 54 6.73 -2.01 8.94
N ILE A 55 6.94 -1.45 7.76
CA ILE A 55 7.99 -0.48 7.49
C ILE A 55 7.37 0.84 7.03
N VAL A 56 7.65 1.89 7.79
CA VAL A 56 7.11 3.24 7.62
C VAL A 56 8.26 4.23 7.38
N PRO A 57 8.70 4.46 6.14
CA PRO A 57 9.64 5.54 5.85
C PRO A 57 8.92 6.89 5.99
N CYS A 58 9.50 7.83 6.73
CA CYS A 58 8.98 9.20 6.87
C CYS A 58 10.06 10.24 6.54
N PHE A 59 9.65 11.34 5.93
CA PHE A 59 10.55 12.47 5.63
C PHE A 59 9.77 13.79 5.64
N ASN A 60 10.14 14.70 6.54
CA ASN A 60 9.50 16.02 6.68
C ASN A 60 7.98 15.97 6.90
N GLU A 61 7.51 14.97 7.63
CA GLU A 61 6.08 14.77 7.85
C GLU A 61 5.46 15.83 8.76
N LYS A 62 4.16 16.06 8.58
CA LYS A 62 3.37 16.78 9.58
C LYS A 62 3.16 15.87 10.80
N PRO A 63 3.31 16.37 12.05
CA PRO A 63 3.14 15.55 13.24
C PRO A 63 1.80 14.83 13.30
N ASP A 64 0.71 15.53 12.98
CA ASP A 64 -0.64 14.96 13.05
C ASP A 64 -0.84 13.82 12.03
N THR A 65 -0.29 13.99 10.82
CA THR A 65 -0.33 12.97 9.76
C THR A 65 0.44 11.72 10.18
N LEU A 66 1.67 11.88 10.65
CA LEU A 66 2.47 10.76 11.15
C LEU A 66 1.80 10.10 12.37
N ALA A 67 1.26 10.89 13.30
CA ALA A 67 0.59 10.39 14.48
C ALA A 67 -0.63 9.53 14.11
N GLN A 68 -1.47 9.97 13.16
CA GLN A 68 -2.62 9.21 12.66
C GLN A 68 -2.21 7.90 11.99
N CYS A 69 -1.13 7.92 11.19
CA CYS A 69 -0.57 6.71 10.59
C CYS A 69 -0.15 5.72 11.68
N LEU A 70 0.74 6.10 12.59
CA LEU A 70 1.27 5.20 13.63
C LEU A 70 0.18 4.72 14.60
N ASP A 71 -0.80 5.55 14.88
CA ASP A 71 -1.97 5.23 15.69
C ASP A 71 -2.84 4.15 15.04
N SER A 72 -3.03 4.22 13.72
CA SER A 72 -3.73 3.17 12.95
C SER A 72 -2.98 1.84 12.95
N LEU A 73 -1.65 1.87 12.99
CA LEU A 73 -0.81 0.67 13.08
C LEU A 73 -0.85 0.05 14.47
N ALA A 74 -0.86 0.88 15.52
CA ALA A 74 -0.93 0.40 16.91
C ALA A 74 -2.25 -0.32 17.22
N ARG A 75 -3.32 0.01 16.48
CA ARG A 75 -4.69 -0.55 16.62
C ARG A 75 -5.02 -1.69 15.64
N GLN A 76 -4.03 -2.24 14.93
CA GLN A 76 -4.30 -3.40 14.08
C GLN A 76 -4.79 -4.58 14.94
N ASP A 77 -5.91 -5.15 14.52
CA ASP A 77 -6.51 -6.36 15.07
C ASP A 77 -5.79 -7.56 14.45
N TYR A 78 -4.59 -7.86 14.96
CA TYR A 78 -3.76 -8.97 14.52
C TYR A 78 -3.20 -9.74 15.72
N GLU A 79 -3.53 -11.03 15.78
CA GLU A 79 -3.15 -11.92 16.88
C GLU A 79 -1.72 -12.47 16.76
N GLY A 80 -1.06 -12.27 15.60
CA GLY A 80 0.34 -12.67 15.38
C GLY A 80 1.34 -11.62 15.86
N GLU A 81 2.63 -11.93 15.74
CA GLU A 81 3.68 -10.96 16.08
C GLU A 81 3.70 -9.81 15.08
N LEU A 82 3.62 -8.58 15.58
CA LEU A 82 3.62 -7.35 14.79
C LEU A 82 4.75 -6.44 15.28
N ARG A 83 5.67 -6.07 14.37
CA ARG A 83 6.74 -5.10 14.63
C ARG A 83 6.63 -3.95 13.64
N VAL A 84 6.84 -2.72 14.11
CA VAL A 84 6.72 -1.50 13.30
C VAL A 84 8.05 -0.76 13.31
N TYR A 85 8.63 -0.59 12.14
CA TYR A 85 9.88 0.14 11.92
C TYR A 85 9.56 1.51 11.32
N VAL A 86 9.68 2.56 12.12
CA VAL A 86 9.50 3.95 11.66
C VAL A 86 10.88 4.50 11.29
N VAL A 87 11.11 4.79 10.01
CA VAL A 87 12.42 5.23 9.51
C VAL A 87 12.35 6.69 9.11
N ASP A 88 12.86 7.57 9.96
CA ASP A 88 13.04 8.99 9.64
C ASP A 88 14.26 9.15 8.72
N ASP A 89 13.99 9.44 7.45
CA ASP A 89 14.96 9.62 6.36
C ASP A 89 15.64 11.00 6.41
N GLY A 90 16.17 11.38 7.57
CA GLY A 90 16.92 12.63 7.74
C GLY A 90 16.06 13.89 7.65
N SER A 91 14.87 13.87 8.24
CA SER A 91 13.93 15.00 8.26
C SER A 91 14.57 16.26 8.86
N ALA A 92 14.30 17.41 8.26
CA ALA A 92 14.74 18.71 8.75
C ALA A 92 13.91 19.20 9.95
N ASN A 93 12.66 18.75 10.07
CA ASN A 93 11.70 19.14 11.12
C ASN A 93 11.65 18.14 12.30
N ARG A 94 12.78 17.51 12.64
CA ARG A 94 12.86 16.47 13.69
C ARG A 94 12.43 16.93 15.07
N ASP A 95 12.64 18.20 15.38
CA ASP A 95 12.16 18.83 16.59
C ASP A 95 10.62 18.82 16.67
N VAL A 96 9.95 18.95 15.52
CA VAL A 96 8.49 18.99 15.40
C VAL A 96 7.88 17.59 15.40
N VAL A 97 8.49 16.60 14.71
CA VAL A 97 8.00 15.20 14.71
C VAL A 97 8.49 14.36 15.89
N GLY A 98 9.54 14.81 16.58
CA GLY A 98 10.16 14.11 17.72
C GLY A 98 9.20 13.72 18.85
N PRO A 99 8.21 14.54 19.24
CA PRO A 99 7.19 14.13 20.21
C PRO A 99 6.40 12.89 19.77
N VAL A 100 6.06 12.78 18.48
CA VAL A 100 5.35 11.62 17.93
C VAL A 100 6.24 10.37 18.03
N HIS A 101 7.52 10.49 17.63
CA HIS A 101 8.48 9.39 17.79
C HIS A 101 8.57 8.91 19.25
N LYS A 102 8.60 9.82 20.22
CA LYS A 102 8.69 9.48 21.65
C LYS A 102 7.45 8.77 22.18
N ILE A 103 6.25 9.12 21.69
CA ILE A 103 5.01 8.44 22.09
C ILE A 103 5.11 6.95 21.75
N TYR A 104 5.52 6.64 20.53
CA TYR A 104 5.60 5.26 20.04
C TYR A 104 6.87 4.52 20.46
N ALA A 105 7.97 5.21 20.78
CA ALA A 105 9.18 4.58 21.27
C ALA A 105 9.01 3.80 22.60
N ASN A 106 7.92 4.04 23.34
CA ASN A 106 7.57 3.29 24.55
C ASN A 106 6.77 2.01 24.27
N ASP A 107 6.22 1.85 23.06
CA ASP A 107 5.58 0.61 22.63
C ASP A 107 6.66 -0.35 22.13
N ALA A 108 6.80 -1.51 22.78
CA ALA A 108 7.83 -2.49 22.45
C ALA A 108 7.73 -3.03 21.01
N ARG A 109 6.58 -2.86 20.34
CA ARG A 109 6.40 -3.22 18.93
C ARG A 109 7.07 -2.22 17.99
N PHE A 110 7.33 -0.99 18.43
CA PHE A 110 7.81 0.09 17.58
C PHE A 110 9.31 0.32 17.72
N SER A 111 10.01 0.37 16.59
CA SER A 111 11.42 0.70 16.46
C SER A 111 11.58 1.97 15.63
N ILE A 112 12.08 3.04 16.27
CA ILE A 112 12.33 4.32 15.58
C ILE A 112 13.79 4.37 15.11
N ILE A 113 13.99 4.49 13.81
CA ILE A 113 15.31 4.55 13.15
C ILE A 113 15.50 5.95 12.58
N LEU A 114 16.50 6.68 13.09
CA LEU A 114 16.82 8.04 12.63
C LEU A 114 18.05 8.01 11.72
N LEU A 115 17.87 8.28 10.42
CA LEU A 115 19.00 8.36 9.48
C LEU A 115 19.71 9.71 9.59
N ALA A 116 21.03 9.75 9.38
CA ALA A 116 21.79 11.00 9.53
C ALA A 116 21.44 12.07 8.47
N ARG A 117 20.97 11.64 7.30
CA ARG A 117 20.60 12.49 6.16
C ARG A 117 19.57 11.79 5.30
N ASN A 118 18.87 12.56 4.46
CA ASN A 118 18.00 12.00 3.44
C ASN A 118 18.80 11.16 2.44
N VAL A 119 18.42 9.89 2.33
CA VAL A 119 18.96 8.91 1.36
C VAL A 119 17.89 8.44 0.37
N GLY A 120 16.64 8.84 0.56
CA GLY A 120 15.48 8.53 -0.25
C GLY A 120 14.71 7.31 0.27
N LYS A 121 13.38 7.31 0.06
CA LYS A 121 12.41 6.30 0.52
C LYS A 121 12.91 4.85 0.38
N ARG A 122 13.41 4.47 -0.80
CA ARG A 122 13.88 3.09 -1.05
C ARG A 122 15.06 2.71 -0.14
N LYS A 123 16.01 3.61 0.08
CA LYS A 123 17.17 3.34 0.95
C LYS A 123 16.76 3.35 2.42
N ALA A 124 15.82 4.20 2.81
CA ALA A 124 15.22 4.19 4.13
C ALA A 124 14.50 2.86 4.42
N GLN A 125 13.68 2.36 3.48
CA GLN A 125 13.05 1.05 3.58
C GLN A 125 14.09 -0.07 3.70
N ILE A 126 15.13 -0.08 2.85
CA ILE A 126 16.21 -1.07 2.92
C ILE A 126 16.90 -1.06 4.30
N ALA A 127 17.05 0.12 4.93
CA ALA A 127 17.66 0.21 6.26
C ALA A 127 16.85 -0.55 7.32
N ALA A 128 15.51 -0.47 7.28
CA ALA A 128 14.63 -1.27 8.14
C ALA A 128 14.62 -2.75 7.73
N ILE A 129 14.48 -3.07 6.44
CA ILE A 129 14.41 -4.45 5.95
C ILE A 129 15.63 -5.27 6.39
N ARG A 130 16.83 -4.66 6.37
CA ARG A 130 18.07 -5.34 6.80
C ARG A 130 18.08 -5.75 8.28
N GLY A 131 17.29 -5.10 9.12
CA GLY A 131 17.12 -5.45 10.54
C GLY A 131 15.77 -6.12 10.84
N SER A 132 14.94 -6.35 9.82
CA SER A 132 13.66 -7.03 9.91
C SER A 132 13.85 -8.54 9.79
N SER A 133 13.01 -9.32 10.46
CA SER A 133 13.05 -10.78 10.47
C SER A 133 11.66 -11.41 10.41
N GLY A 134 10.65 -10.63 10.05
CA GLY A 134 9.28 -11.08 9.92
C GLY A 134 9.11 -12.04 8.76
N ASP A 135 8.15 -12.95 8.88
CA ASP A 135 7.76 -13.84 7.78
C ASP A 135 7.20 -13.02 6.60
N LEU A 136 6.56 -11.89 6.90
CA LEU A 136 6.01 -10.93 5.94
C LEU A 136 6.52 -9.51 6.21
N VAL A 137 6.67 -8.73 5.14
CA VAL A 137 6.98 -7.29 5.21
C VAL A 137 5.82 -6.49 4.64
N LEU A 138 5.27 -5.57 5.42
CA LEU A 138 4.23 -4.64 5.00
C LEU A 138 4.79 -3.23 4.87
N ASN A 139 4.89 -2.72 3.64
CA ASN A 139 5.30 -1.34 3.40
C ASN A 139 4.10 -0.40 3.55
N VAL A 140 4.23 0.64 4.38
CA VAL A 140 3.17 1.64 4.62
C VAL A 140 3.78 3.03 4.50
N ASP A 141 3.07 3.93 3.82
CA ASP A 141 3.50 5.33 3.72
C ASP A 141 3.12 6.10 4.99
N SER A 142 3.94 7.06 5.40
CA SER A 142 3.79 7.79 6.67
C SER A 142 2.55 8.68 6.78
N ASP A 143 1.78 8.79 5.69
CA ASP A 143 0.52 9.52 5.56
C ASP A 143 -0.70 8.59 5.35
N THR A 144 -0.52 7.28 5.49
CA THR A 144 -1.57 6.28 5.30
C THR A 144 -2.19 5.85 6.63
N ILE A 145 -3.53 5.84 6.69
CA ILE A 145 -4.32 5.31 7.82
C ILE A 145 -4.85 3.94 7.43
N LEU A 146 -4.49 2.90 8.18
CA LEU A 146 -4.98 1.53 7.93
C LEU A 146 -6.30 1.29 8.69
N ALA A 147 -7.24 0.58 8.05
CA ALA A 147 -8.34 -0.04 8.77
C ALA A 147 -7.79 -1.12 9.72
N ALA A 148 -8.47 -1.39 10.83
CA ALA A 148 -7.97 -2.26 11.89
C ALA A 148 -7.70 -3.71 11.44
N ASP A 149 -8.38 -4.18 10.40
CA ASP A 149 -8.32 -5.57 9.92
C ASP A 149 -7.37 -5.79 8.72
N VAL A 150 -6.61 -4.76 8.31
CA VAL A 150 -5.76 -4.82 7.11
C VAL A 150 -4.67 -5.87 7.26
N VAL A 151 -3.93 -5.86 8.37
CA VAL A 151 -2.85 -6.85 8.58
C VAL A 151 -3.40 -8.27 8.60
N THR A 152 -4.52 -8.51 9.30
CA THR A 152 -5.19 -9.83 9.33
C THR A 152 -5.59 -10.32 7.95
N LYS A 153 -6.22 -9.46 7.14
CA LYS A 153 -6.66 -9.81 5.77
C LYS A 153 -5.48 -10.09 4.84
N LEU A 154 -4.43 -9.27 4.90
CA LEU A 154 -3.24 -9.45 4.05
C LEU A 154 -2.45 -10.69 4.47
N ALA A 155 -2.22 -10.88 5.76
CA ALA A 155 -1.55 -12.07 6.28
C ALA A 155 -2.30 -13.34 5.89
N ALA A 156 -3.63 -13.36 6.01
CA ALA A 156 -4.45 -14.49 5.58
C ALA A 156 -4.30 -14.80 4.08
N LYS A 157 -4.25 -13.77 3.22
CA LYS A 157 -4.05 -13.93 1.77
C LYS A 157 -2.66 -14.48 1.45
N MET A 158 -1.63 -14.02 2.15
CA MET A 158 -0.24 -14.46 1.97
C MET A 158 0.06 -15.89 2.43
N ARG A 159 -0.92 -16.61 3.00
CA ARG A 159 -0.78 -18.04 3.36
C ARG A 159 -0.87 -18.98 2.16
N ASP A 160 -1.42 -18.52 1.06
CA ASP A 160 -1.39 -19.27 -0.19
C ASP A 160 0.04 -19.20 -0.76
N PRO A 161 0.76 -20.34 -0.87
CA PRO A 161 2.15 -20.34 -1.34
C PRO A 161 2.29 -19.87 -2.80
N ASP A 162 1.19 -19.85 -3.57
CA ASP A 162 1.20 -19.32 -4.93
C ASP A 162 1.11 -17.77 -4.97
N ILE A 163 0.93 -17.10 -3.82
CA ILE A 163 0.83 -15.64 -3.71
C ILE A 163 2.16 -15.04 -3.26
N GLY A 164 2.82 -14.31 -4.16
CA GLY A 164 4.08 -13.60 -3.87
C GLY A 164 3.90 -12.21 -3.24
N ALA A 165 2.75 -11.57 -3.43
CA ALA A 165 2.43 -10.27 -2.83
C ALA A 165 0.92 -10.04 -2.76
N ALA A 166 0.48 -9.30 -1.74
CA ALA A 166 -0.88 -8.82 -1.59
C ALA A 166 -0.87 -7.32 -1.27
N MET A 167 -1.95 -6.64 -1.63
CA MET A 167 -2.09 -5.19 -1.43
C MET A 167 -3.48 -4.89 -0.85
N GLY A 168 -3.55 -3.92 0.06
CA GLY A 168 -4.81 -3.38 0.54
C GLY A 168 -5.46 -2.45 -0.49
N GLN A 169 -6.77 -2.24 -0.35
CA GLN A 169 -7.47 -1.26 -1.17
C GLN A 169 -7.06 0.16 -0.76
N LEU A 170 -6.58 0.96 -1.71
CA LEU A 170 -6.31 2.38 -1.49
C LEU A 170 -7.57 3.21 -1.70
N VAL A 171 -7.75 4.18 -0.81
CA VAL A 171 -8.84 5.16 -0.87
C VAL A 171 -8.25 6.51 -0.50
N ALA A 172 -8.50 7.54 -1.30
CA ALA A 172 -8.03 8.89 -0.99
C ALA A 172 -8.84 9.45 0.19
N SER A 173 -8.16 9.93 1.23
CA SER A 173 -8.82 10.46 2.44
C SER A 173 -9.68 11.69 2.15
N ASN A 174 -9.29 12.50 1.17
CA ASN A 174 -9.96 13.72 0.73
C ASN A 174 -10.85 13.52 -0.53
N ARG A 175 -11.20 12.27 -0.86
CA ARG A 175 -11.98 11.91 -2.07
C ARG A 175 -13.30 12.67 -2.24
N ASN A 176 -13.87 13.21 -1.14
CA ASN A 176 -15.15 13.91 -1.13
C ASN A 176 -15.00 15.45 -1.08
N ASP A 177 -13.78 15.98 -1.06
CA ASP A 177 -13.54 17.42 -0.90
C ASP A 177 -13.86 18.21 -2.18
N THR A 178 -13.50 17.66 -3.34
CA THR A 178 -13.68 18.30 -4.64
C THR A 178 -13.93 17.26 -5.73
N TRP A 179 -14.44 17.70 -6.89
CA TRP A 179 -14.57 16.82 -8.06
C TRP A 179 -13.21 16.25 -8.52
N LEU A 180 -12.12 17.02 -8.37
CA LEU A 180 -10.78 16.57 -8.76
C LEU A 180 -10.27 15.46 -7.83
N THR A 181 -10.47 15.60 -6.52
CA THR A 181 -10.06 14.56 -5.56
C THR A 181 -10.89 13.29 -5.69
N SER A 182 -12.18 13.40 -6.09
CA SER A 182 -12.98 12.23 -6.46
C SER A 182 -12.44 11.52 -7.72
N LEU A 183 -11.97 12.26 -8.72
CA LEU A 183 -11.35 11.65 -9.91
C LEU A 183 -10.02 10.97 -9.60
N ILE A 184 -9.19 11.57 -8.73
CA ILE A 184 -7.95 10.97 -8.26
C ILE A 184 -8.22 9.66 -7.49
N ASP A 185 -9.26 9.64 -6.64
CA ASP A 185 -9.69 8.41 -5.96
C ASP A 185 -10.15 7.32 -6.95
N MET A 186 -10.89 7.69 -8.00
CA MET A 186 -11.27 6.78 -9.07
C MET A 186 -10.05 6.22 -9.81
N GLU A 187 -9.02 7.04 -10.06
CA GLU A 187 -7.75 6.60 -10.64
C GLU A 187 -7.05 5.58 -9.74
N TYR A 188 -6.99 5.80 -8.42
CA TYR A 188 -6.47 4.80 -7.48
C TYR A 188 -7.25 3.49 -7.53
N TRP A 189 -8.57 3.59 -7.63
CA TRP A 189 -9.42 2.40 -7.74
C TRP A 189 -9.10 1.61 -9.01
N LEU A 190 -9.03 2.26 -10.17
CA LEU A 190 -8.70 1.62 -11.45
C LEU A 190 -7.30 1.00 -11.43
N ALA A 191 -6.30 1.75 -10.94
CA ALA A 191 -4.93 1.26 -10.87
C ALA A 191 -4.79 0.02 -9.97
N CYS A 192 -5.49 -0.02 -8.83
CA CYS A 192 -5.38 -1.13 -7.88
C CYS A 192 -6.25 -2.33 -8.27
N ASN A 193 -7.49 -2.11 -8.69
CA ASN A 193 -8.49 -3.17 -8.88
C ASN A 193 -8.58 -3.70 -10.31
N GLU A 194 -8.15 -2.93 -11.30
CA GLU A 194 -8.14 -3.36 -12.70
C GLU A 194 -6.71 -3.58 -13.19
N GLU A 195 -5.87 -2.55 -13.18
CA GLU A 195 -4.57 -2.62 -13.85
C GLU A 195 -3.60 -3.59 -13.15
N ARG A 196 -3.41 -3.43 -11.85
CA ARG A 196 -2.54 -4.33 -11.06
C ARG A 196 -3.15 -5.73 -10.94
N ALA A 197 -4.45 -5.83 -10.74
CA ALA A 197 -5.15 -7.11 -10.69
C ALA A 197 -4.99 -7.90 -12.00
N ALA A 198 -5.06 -7.23 -13.15
CA ALA A 198 -4.84 -7.85 -14.45
C ALA A 198 -3.40 -8.37 -14.64
N GLN A 199 -2.43 -7.80 -13.92
CA GLN A 199 -1.01 -8.16 -13.96
C GLN A 199 -0.60 -9.16 -12.87
N ALA A 200 -1.52 -9.59 -12.01
CA ALA A 200 -1.22 -10.41 -10.83
C ALA A 200 -0.96 -11.90 -11.15
N ARG A 201 -0.84 -12.30 -12.42
CA ARG A 201 -0.56 -13.68 -12.86
C ARG A 201 0.42 -13.72 -14.02
#